data_AF-A0A2P5FFV9-F1
#
_entry.id   AF-A0A2P5FFV9-F1
#
_cell.length_a   1.000
_cell.length_b   1.000
_cell.length_c   1.000
_cell.angle_alpha   90.00
_cell.angle_beta   90.00
_cell.angle_gamma   90.00
#
_symmetry.space_group_name_H-M   'P 1'
#
loop_
_entity.id
_entity.type
_entity.pdbx_description
1 polymer ?
#
loop_
_entity_poly.entity_id
_entity_poly.type
_entity_poly.pdbx_seq_one_letter_code
_entity_poly.pdbx_strand_id
1 'polypeptide(L)' 'MWEVLTGRRDGTVSQLTEALANLPAPFLNFTQLKQNFATKNLSVHDLVVLSGAANIN' A
#
# COMPACT_ATOMS: atom_id res chain seq x y z
N MET A 1 -12.56 -12.51 11.96
CA MET A 1 -11.22 -13.07 11.71
C MET A 1 -11.12 -13.35 10.23
N TRP A 2 -10.05 -12.94 9.55
CA TRP A 2 -9.87 -13.21 8.12
C TRP A 2 -8.92 -14.40 7.94
N GLU A 3 -9.17 -15.18 6.90
CA GLU A 3 -8.27 -16.26 6.49
C GLU A 3 -7.02 -15.67 5.83
N VAL A 4 -5.86 -16.19 6.20
CA VAL A 4 -4.58 -15.76 5.63
C VAL A 4 -4.08 -16.83 4.67
N LEU A 5 -4.12 -16.55 3.37
CA LEU A 5 -3.59 -17.44 2.34
C LEU A 5 -2.05 -17.52 2.46
N THR A 6 -1.52 -18.75 2.49
CA THR A 6 -0.08 -19.05 2.62
C THR A 6 0.52 -19.51 1.29
N GLY A 7 1.85 -19.67 1.22
CA GLY A 7 2.55 -20.19 0.04
C GLY A 7 3.32 -19.17 -0.79
N ARG A 8 3.40 -17.90 -0.37
CA ARG A 8 4.34 -16.92 -0.96
C ARG A 8 5.79 -17.34 -0.65
N ARG A 9 6.69 -17.12 -1.63
CA ARG A 9 8.13 -17.39 -1.51
C ARG A 9 8.89 -16.07 -1.35
N ASP A 10 10.04 -16.13 -0.69
CA ASP A 10 10.87 -14.95 -0.47
C ASP A 10 11.53 -14.46 -1.75
N GLY A 11 11.49 -13.14 -1.96
CA GLY A 11 12.24 -12.48 -3.04
C GLY A 11 13.72 -12.38 -2.68
N THR A 12 14.59 -12.45 -3.70
CA THR A 12 16.05 -12.32 -3.53
C THR A 12 16.60 -10.92 -3.83
N VAL A 13 15.72 -9.98 -4.20
CA VAL A 13 16.07 -8.60 -4.61
C VAL A 13 15.33 -7.61 -3.72
N SER A 14 16.04 -6.60 -3.23
CA SER A 14 15.51 -5.47 -2.46
C SER A 14 16.23 -4.19 -2.85
N GLN A 15 15.51 -3.20 -3.38
CA GLN A 15 16.09 -1.95 -3.89
C GLN A 15 15.46 -0.72 -3.25
N LEU A 16 16.30 0.19 -2.73
CA LEU A 16 15.84 1.45 -2.11
C LEU A 16 15.04 2.31 -3.09
N THR A 17 15.50 2.40 -4.35
CA THR A 17 14.87 3.19 -5.40
C THR A 17 13.45 2.69 -5.72
N GLU A 18 13.24 1.38 -5.73
CA GLU A 18 11.91 0.79 -5.90
C GLU A 18 11.00 1.12 -4.72
N ALA A 19 11.49 1.06 -3.48
CA ALA A 19 10.71 1.40 -2.31
C ALA A 19 10.26 2.88 -2.33
N LEU A 20 11.17 3.81 -2.63
CA LEU A 20 10.87 5.24 -2.69
C LEU A 20 9.89 5.59 -3.83
N ALA A 21 9.91 4.83 -4.92
CA ALA A 21 8.97 5.03 -6.04
C ALA A 21 7.56 4.47 -5.76
N ASN A 22 7.45 3.43 -4.91
CA ASN A 22 6.21 2.70 -4.71
C ASN A 22 5.51 2.98 -3.37
N LEU A 23 6.21 3.57 -2.39
CA LEU A 23 5.60 3.93 -1.11
C LEU A 23 5.02 5.35 -1.16
N PRO A 24 3.73 5.54 -0.82
CA PRO A 24 3.15 6.87 -0.73
C PRO A 24 3.77 7.65 0.44
N ALA A 25 4.19 8.89 0.20
CA ALA A 25 4.68 9.77 1.26
C ALA A 25 3.50 10.28 2.13
N PRO A 26 3.73 10.56 3.43
CA PRO A 26 2.67 10.96 4.37
C PRO A 26 2.07 12.35 4.06
N PHE A 27 2.73 13.13 3.21
CA PHE A 27 2.31 14.48 2.80
C PHE A 27 1.68 14.52 1.41
N LEU A 28 1.40 13.37 0.78
CA LEU A 28 0.69 13.33 -0.51
C LEU A 28 -0.75 13.80 -0.35
N ASN A 29 -1.24 14.52 -1.37
CA ASN A 29 -2.66 14.91 -1.42
C ASN A 29 -3.54 13.75 -1.89
N PHE A 30 -4.86 13.90 -1.73
CA PHE A 30 -5.84 12.85 -2.05
C PHE A 30 -5.76 12.35 -3.51
N THR A 31 -5.56 13.26 -4.48
CA THR A 31 -5.47 12.88 -5.90
C THR A 31 -4.25 12.01 -6.16
N GLN A 32 -3.11 12.34 -5.55
CA GLN A 32 -1.88 11.56 -5.65
C GLN A 32 -2.03 10.21 -4.96
N LEU A 33 -2.63 10.14 -3.77
CA LEU A 33 -2.89 8.88 -3.08
C LEU A 33 -3.81 7.98 -3.90
N LYS A 34 -4.89 8.53 -4.49
CA LYS A 34 -5.79 7.79 -5.38
C LYS A 34 -5.04 7.16 -6.55
N GLN A 35 -4.18 7.92 -7.21
CA GLN A 35 -3.37 7.42 -8.33
C GLN A 35 -2.41 6.31 -7.86
N ASN A 36 -1.75 6.51 -6.72
CA ASN A 36 -0.78 5.56 -6.18
C ASN A 36 -1.44 4.20 -5.85
N PHE A 37 -2.60 4.22 -5.16
CA PHE A 37 -3.37 3.00 -4.87
C PHE A 37 -3.89 2.32 -6.14
N ALA A 38 -4.33 3.10 -7.14
CA ALA A 38 -4.75 2.55 -8.42
C ALA A 38 -3.61 1.79 -9.13
N THR A 39 -2.35 2.20 -8.98
CA THR A 39 -1.20 1.44 -9.55
C THR A 39 -1.01 0.05 -8.93
N LYS A 40 -1.58 -0.18 -7.74
CA LYS A 40 -1.60 -1.48 -7.04
C LYS A 40 -2.91 -2.24 -7.22
N ASN A 41 -3.76 -1.80 -8.17
CA ASN A 41 -5.10 -2.32 -8.39
C ASN A 41 -6.02 -2.20 -7.16
N LEU A 42 -5.78 -1.18 -6.32
CA LEU A 42 -6.60 -0.87 -5.15
C LEU A 42 -7.55 0.29 -5.47
N SER A 43 -8.79 0.19 -4.98
CA SER A 43 -9.83 1.18 -5.17
C SER A 43 -9.72 2.34 -4.16
N VAL A 44 -10.52 3.40 -4.37
CA VAL A 44 -10.67 4.48 -3.38
C VAL A 44 -11.22 3.96 -2.06
N HIS A 45 -12.07 2.93 -2.09
CA HIS A 45 -12.58 2.29 -0.87
C HIS A 45 -11.43 1.62 -0.09
N ASP A 46 -10.55 0.90 -0.79
CA ASP A 46 -9.37 0.28 -0.17
C ASP A 46 -8.41 1.32 0.40
N LEU A 47 -8.24 2.47 -0.28
CA LEU A 47 -7.46 3.59 0.24
C LEU A 47 -8.00 4.07 1.59
N VAL A 48 -9.31 4.27 1.71
CA VAL A 48 -9.92 4.75 2.95
C VAL A 48 -9.79 3.72 4.06
N VAL A 49 -10.11 2.45 3.78
CA VAL A 49 -10.03 1.36 4.76
C VAL A 49 -8.59 1.13 5.24
N LEU A 50 -7.62 1.09 4.32
CA LEU A 50 -6.22 0.84 4.65
C LEU A 50 -5.53 2.04 5.30
N SER A 51 -5.97 3.28 5.02
CA SER A 51 -5.49 4.47 5.73
C SER A 51 -5.89 4.46 7.22
N GLY A 52 -6.95 3.71 7.57
CA GLY A 52 -7.35 3.46 8.95
C GLY A 52 -6.30 2.73 9.78
N ALA A 53 -5.39 1.96 9.15
CA ALA A 53 -4.30 1.27 9.84
C ALA A 53 -3.28 2.22 10.51
N ALA A 54 -3.26 3.50 10.10
CA ALA A 54 -2.47 4.54 10.78
C ALA A 54 -3.06 4.92 12.15
N ASN A 55 -4.29 4.51 12.46
CA ASN A 55 -4.96 4.75 13.73
C ASN A 55 -5.06 3.43 14.49
N ILE A 56 -4.13 3.20 15.41
CA ILE A 56 -4.25 2.14 16.42
C ILE A 56 -4.91 2.75 17.67
N ASN A 57 -5.99 2.17 18.15
CA ASN A 57 -6.47 2.34 19.52
C ASN A 57 -6.31 1.00 20.23
#